data_AF-A0A8H6Q5S0-F1
#
_entry.id   AF-A0A8H6Q5S0-F1
#
_cell.length_a   1.000
_cell.length_b   1.000
_cell.length_c   1.000
_cell.angle_alpha   90.00
_cell.angle_beta   90.00
_cell.angle_gamma   90.00
#
_symmetry.space_group_name_H-M   'P 1'
#
loop_
_entity.id
_entity.type
_entity.pdbx_description
1 polymer ?
#
loop_
_entity_poly.entity_id
_entity_poly.type
_entity_poly.pdbx_seq_one_letter_code
_entity_poly.pdbx_strand_id
1 'polypeptide(L)'
;MEPIFQRPLTSRGSESYEQLKIFTLVDTNTLTVTLFRAVRPPVAMLLCGSEGGMQRALLCSYDWKSQTLYRESVLRVETLVLEKMSRVDRFRLGLKRPVPETVEAF
;
A
#
# COMPACT_ATOMS: atom_id res chain seq x y z
N MET A 1 31.09 -7.61 -29.55
CA MET A 1 30.42 -6.52 -28.80
C MET A 1 29.00 -6.49 -29.31
N GLU A 2 28.11 -7.26 -28.67
CA GLU A 2 26.71 -7.39 -29.09
C GLU A 2 25.92 -6.15 -28.64
N PRO A 3 25.05 -5.58 -29.48
CA PRO A 3 24.24 -4.44 -29.09
C PRO A 3 23.17 -4.87 -28.08
N ILE A 4 23.03 -4.09 -27.00
CA ILE A 4 21.93 -4.23 -26.04
C ILE A 4 20.67 -3.75 -26.75
N PHE A 5 19.95 -4.68 -27.38
CA PHE A 5 18.60 -4.43 -27.85
C PHE A 5 17.74 -4.16 -26.61
N GLN A 6 17.38 -2.89 -26.37
CA GLN A 6 16.37 -2.54 -25.38
C GLN A 6 15.11 -3.32 -25.74
N ARG A 7 14.80 -4.35 -24.94
CA ARG A 7 13.54 -5.08 -25.08
C ARG A 7 12.43 -4.05 -25.08
N PRO A 8 11.53 -4.03 -26.08
CA PRO A 8 10.36 -3.18 -26.02
C PRO A 8 9.64 -3.49 -24.71
N LEU A 9 9.17 -2.45 -24.01
CA LEU A 9 8.28 -2.59 -22.86
C LEU A 9 6.98 -3.25 -23.35
N THR A 10 7.00 -4.57 -23.45
CA THR A 10 5.87 -5.37 -23.91
C THR A 10 4.74 -5.19 -22.91
N SER A 11 3.62 -4.69 -23.45
CA SER A 11 2.29 -4.61 -22.85
C SER A 11 2.21 -3.91 -21.49
N ARG A 12 1.71 -2.67 -21.49
CA ARG A 12 0.72 -2.27 -20.48
C ARG A 12 -0.53 -3.13 -20.69
N GLY A 13 -0.42 -4.42 -20.42
CA GLY A 13 -1.57 -5.26 -20.23
C GLY A 13 -2.37 -4.66 -19.10
N SER A 14 -3.69 -4.73 -19.21
CA SER A 14 -4.59 -4.64 -18.08
C SER A 14 -4.19 -5.70 -17.04
N GLU A 15 -3.09 -5.49 -16.30
CA GLU A 15 -2.86 -6.23 -15.06
C GLU A 15 -4.13 -6.04 -14.25
N SER A 16 -4.81 -7.14 -13.93
CA SER A 16 -6.05 -7.08 -13.20
C SER A 16 -5.81 -6.19 -11.98
N TYR A 17 -6.73 -5.26 -11.70
CA TYR A 17 -6.66 -4.37 -10.54
C TYR A 17 -6.60 -5.12 -9.19
N GLU A 18 -6.69 -6.45 -9.24
CA GLU A 18 -6.73 -7.38 -8.13
C GLU A 18 -5.44 -8.24 -8.01
N GLN A 19 -4.42 -8.03 -8.86
CA GLN A 19 -3.17 -8.77 -8.76
C GLN A 19 -2.22 -8.16 -7.72
N LEU A 20 -1.57 -9.03 -6.93
CA LEU A 20 -0.54 -8.66 -5.96
C LEU A 20 0.75 -8.20 -6.66
N LYS A 21 1.20 -6.98 -6.36
CA LYS A 21 2.37 -6.32 -6.98
C LYS A 21 3.42 -5.99 -5.92
N ILE A 22 4.65 -5.78 -6.37
CA ILE A 22 5.75 -5.31 -5.52
C ILE A 22 5.79 -3.78 -5.60
N PHE A 23 5.83 -3.13 -4.44
CA PHE A 23 5.98 -1.69 -4.28
C PHE A 23 7.16 -1.40 -3.36
N THR A 24 7.57 -0.15 -3.36
CA THR A 24 8.67 0.34 -2.54
C THR A 24 8.19 1.53 -1.71
N LEU A 25 8.38 1.46 -0.39
CA LEU A 25 8.26 2.60 0.50
C LEU A 25 9.63 3.25 0.61
N VAL A 26 9.73 4.49 0.13
CA VAL A 26 10.93 5.32 0.31
C VAL A 26 10.66 6.23 1.51
N ASP A 27 11.29 5.93 2.64
CA ASP A 27 11.21 6.77 3.83
C ASP A 27 12.36 7.79 3.78
N THR A 28 12.00 9.07 3.60
CA THR A 28 12.96 10.17 3.51
C THR A 28 13.44 10.68 4.86
N ASN A 29 12.75 10.33 5.95
CA ASN A 29 13.18 10.69 7.30
C ASN A 29 14.27 9.74 7.80
N THR A 30 14.09 8.43 7.60
CA THR A 30 15.09 7.43 7.98
C THR A 30 16.08 7.08 6.87
N LEU A 31 15.89 7.62 5.66
CA LEU A 31 16.67 7.30 4.45
C LEU A 31 16.66 5.80 4.13
N THR A 32 15.53 5.14 4.33
CA THR A 32 15.38 3.70 4.09
C THR A 32 14.47 3.41 2.90
N VAL A 33 14.68 2.24 2.30
CA VAL A 33 13.90 1.75 1.17
C VAL A 33 13.37 0.37 1.54
N THR A 34 12.05 0.25 1.69
CA THR A 34 11.40 -1.00 2.12
C THR A 34 10.54 -1.56 0.98
N LEU A 35 10.85 -2.78 0.53
CA LEU A 35 10.01 -3.50 -0.42
C LEU A 35 8.81 -4.13 0.29
N PHE A 36 7.63 -4.01 -0.30
CA PHE A 36 6.42 -4.64 0.21
C PHE A 36 5.50 -5.09 -0.93
N ARG A 37 4.56 -5.97 -0.61
CA ARG A 37 3.56 -6.45 -1.56
C ARG A 37 2.18 -5.89 -1.20
N ALA A 38 1.44 -5.46 -2.21
CA ALA A 38 0.08 -4.93 -2.09
C ALA A 38 -0.69 -5.17 -3.39
N VAL A 39 -2.02 -5.21 -3.33
CA VAL A 39 -2.85 -5.36 -4.55
C VAL A 39 -3.05 -3.99 -5.18
N ARG A 40 -3.38 -2.98 -4.36
CA ARG A 40 -3.54 -1.59 -4.78
C ARG A 40 -2.42 -0.74 -4.19
N PRO A 41 -1.98 0.33 -4.89
CA PRO A 41 -0.99 1.25 -4.35
C PRO A 41 -1.52 1.88 -3.05
N PRO A 42 -0.78 1.79 -1.93
CA PRO A 42 -1.17 2.46 -0.70
C PRO A 42 -1.10 3.98 -0.83
N VAL A 43 -2.06 4.66 -0.22
CA VAL A 43 -2.16 6.13 -0.19
C VAL A 43 -2.04 6.69 1.23
N ALA A 44 -2.13 5.84 2.24
CA ALA A 44 -1.98 6.23 3.63
C ALA A 44 -1.24 5.15 4.42
N MET A 45 -0.56 5.57 5.48
CA MET A 45 0.05 4.71 6.49
C MET A 45 -0.58 5.02 7.84
N LEU A 46 -1.17 4.01 8.49
CA LEU A 46 -1.79 4.14 9.80
C LEU A 46 -0.94 3.42 10.84
N LEU A 47 -0.52 4.12 11.89
CA LEU A 47 0.18 3.50 13.02
C LEU A 47 -0.87 2.96 14.00
N CYS A 48 -0.91 1.64 14.19
CA CYS A 48 -2.01 0.96 14.88
C CYS A 48 -1.59 0.26 16.18
N GLY A 49 -0.34 0.40 16.60
CA GLY A 49 0.13 -0.13 17.87
C GLY A 49 1.64 -0.30 17.92
N SER A 50 2.16 -0.44 19.13
CA SER A 50 3.57 -0.65 19.41
C SER A 50 3.83 -2.06 19.92
N GLU A 51 4.87 -2.70 19.43
CA GLU A 51 5.33 -4.02 19.92
C GLU A 51 6.85 -4.04 19.90
N GLY A 52 7.50 -4.36 21.01
CA GLY A 52 8.97 -4.49 21.08
C GLY A 52 9.72 -3.27 20.57
N GLY A 53 9.29 -2.06 20.94
CA GLY A 53 9.95 -0.79 20.57
C GLY A 53 9.73 -0.33 19.12
N MET A 54 8.92 -1.02 18.33
CA MET A 54 8.60 -0.66 16.94
C MET A 54 7.10 -0.47 16.78
N GLN A 55 6.72 0.28 15.74
CA GLN A 55 5.32 0.55 15.42
C GLN A 55 4.84 -0.38 14.32
N ARG A 56 3.66 -0.95 14.51
CA ARG A 56 2.94 -1.69 13.48
C ARG A 56 2.15 -0.70 12.64
N ALA A 57 2.55 -0.59 11.38
CA ALA A 57 1.95 0.30 10.41
C ALA A 57 1.09 -0.48 9.41
N LEU A 58 -0.13 -0.03 9.18
CA LEU A 58 -0.96 -0.51 8.08
C LEU A 58 -0.77 0.41 6.87
N LEU A 59 -0.34 -0.15 5.75
CA LEU A 59 -0.40 0.53 4.48
C LEU A 59 -1.80 0.33 3.89
N CYS A 60 -2.47 1.41 3.54
CA CYS A 60 -3.88 1.39 3.17
C CYS A 60 -4.14 2.01 1.79
N SER A 61 -5.01 1.36 1.00
CA SER A 61 -5.68 1.98 -0.14
C SER A 61 -6.96 2.66 0.33
N TYR A 62 -7.43 3.67 -0.42
CA TYR A 62 -8.67 4.37 -0.09
C TYR A 62 -9.80 3.95 -1.02
N ASP A 63 -10.98 3.68 -0.47
CA ASP A 63 -12.22 3.56 -1.22
C ASP A 63 -13.07 4.81 -1.03
N TRP A 64 -13.18 5.62 -2.09
CA TRP A 64 -13.90 6.90 -2.01
C TRP A 64 -15.41 6.71 -1.85
N LYS A 65 -15.98 5.62 -2.41
CA LYS A 65 -17.42 5.35 -2.33
C LYS A 65 -17.87 5.05 -0.90
N SER A 66 -17.14 4.17 -0.20
CA SER A 66 -17.42 3.85 1.21
C SER A 66 -16.66 4.72 2.20
N GLN A 67 -15.83 5.65 1.74
CA GLN A 67 -14.91 6.47 2.54
C GLN A 67 -14.08 5.64 3.53
N THR A 68 -13.58 4.50 3.07
CA THR A 68 -12.91 3.50 3.92
C THR A 68 -11.47 3.26 3.46
N LEU A 69 -10.54 3.33 4.42
CA LEU A 69 -9.18 2.87 4.22
C LEU A 69 -9.16 1.34 4.36
N TYR A 70 -8.64 0.65 3.35
CA TYR A 70 -8.49 -0.79 3.35
C TYR A 70 -7.03 -1.18 3.46
N ARG A 71 -6.71 -2.08 4.39
CA ARG A 71 -5.34 -2.60 4.56
C ARG A 71 -4.89 -3.35 3.30
N GLU A 72 -3.77 -2.91 2.75
CA GLU A 72 -3.06 -3.55 1.64
C GLU A 72 -1.84 -4.34 2.14
N SER A 73 -1.11 -3.79 3.10
CA SER A 73 0.08 -4.43 3.68
C SER A 73 0.29 -4.00 5.13
N VAL A 74 1.17 -4.73 5.84
CA VAL A 74 1.57 -4.41 7.20
C VAL A 74 3.08 -4.28 7.24
N LEU A 75 3.57 -3.16 7.76
CA LEU A 75 4.98 -2.89 7.97
C LEU A 75 5.29 -2.72 9.45
N ARG A 76 6.55 -3.01 9.80
CA ARG A 76 7.11 -2.71 11.10
C ARG A 76 8.08 -1.53 10.90
N VAL A 77 7.76 -0.39 11.49
CA VAL A 77 8.51 0.86 11.32
C VAL A 77 9.09 1.33 12.64
N GLU A 78 10.16 2.10 12.59
CA GLU A 78 10.81 2.64 13.77
C GLU A 78 9.90 3.61 14.54
N THR A 79 10.05 3.65 15.86
CA THR A 79 9.22 4.50 16.73
C THR A 79 9.40 5.99 16.47
N LEU A 80 10.56 6.42 15.95
CA LEU A 80 10.83 7.82 15.57
C LEU A 80 9.82 8.37 14.55
N VAL A 81 9.16 7.50 13.78
CA VAL A 81 8.11 7.90 12.83
C VAL A 81 6.90 8.52 13.56
N LEU A 82 6.59 8.12 14.81
CA LEU A 82 5.41 8.62 15.54
C LEU A 82 5.42 10.14 15.73
N GLU A 83 6.58 10.72 16.01
CA GLU A 83 6.69 12.16 16.31
C GLU A 83 6.42 13.05 15.09
N LYS A 84 6.43 12.45 13.88
CA LYS A 84 6.24 13.17 12.61
C LYS A 84 4.88 12.90 11.96
N MET A 85 4.12 11.93 12.47
CA MET A 85 2.83 11.55 11.89
C MET A 85 1.72 12.45 12.44
N SER A 86 0.84 12.90 11.56
CA SER A 86 -0.35 13.65 11.97
C SER A 86 -1.32 12.73 12.74
N ARG A 87 -1.94 13.28 13.79
CA ARG A 87 -3.04 12.59 14.46
C ARG A 87 -4.31 12.78 13.63
N VAL A 88 -5.00 11.67 13.36
CA VAL A 88 -6.30 11.68 12.69
C VAL A 88 -7.36 11.32 13.72
N ASP A 89 -8.42 12.11 13.78
CA ASP A 89 -9.42 12.02 14.84
C ASP A 89 -10.36 10.81 14.64
N ARG A 90 -10.87 10.64 13.41
CA ARG A 90 -11.74 9.52 13.02
C ARG A 90 -11.51 9.14 11.57
N PHE A 91 -11.53 7.84 11.29
CA PHE A 91 -11.52 7.28 9.95
C PHE A 91 -12.20 5.92 9.95
N ARG A 92 -12.63 5.46 8.77
CA ARG A 92 -13.15 4.10 8.60
C ARG A 92 -12.01 3.19 8.16
N LEU A 93 -11.86 2.06 8.84
CA LEU A 93 -10.86 1.05 8.53
C LEU A 93 -11.53 -0.28 8.20
N GLY A 94 -11.21 -0.82 7.03
CA GLY A 94 -11.52 -2.19 6.65
C GLY A 94 -10.25 -3.04 6.56
N LEU A 95 -10.26 -4.25 7.12
CA LEU A 95 -9.10 -5.15 7.05
C LEU A 95 -9.00 -5.92 5.74
N LYS A 96 -10.13 -6.07 5.05
CA LYS A 96 -10.25 -6.69 3.73
C LYS A 96 -11.23 -5.86 2.90
N ARG A 97 -10.83 -5.52 1.68
CA ARG A 97 -11.71 -4.83 0.72
C ARG A 97 -12.79 -5.80 0.23
N PRO A 98 -14.07 -5.40 0.17
CA PRO A 98 -15.10 -6.19 -0.49
C PRO A 98 -14.77 -6.36 -1.97
N VAL A 99 -14.93 -7.58 -2.48
CA VAL A 99 -14.88 -7.82 -3.92
C VAL A 99 -16.16 -7.24 -4.51
N PRO A 100 -16.12 -6.36 -5.53
CA PRO A 100 -17.33 -5.88 -6.18
C PRO A 100 -18.09 -7.08 -6.75
N GLU A 101 -19.39 -7.18 -6.49
CA GLU A 101 -20.24 -8.13 -7.21
C GLU A 101 -20.23 -7.74 -8.69
N THR A 102 -19.82 -8.67 -9.55
CA THR A 102 -19.95 -8.49 -11.00
C THR A 102 -21.43 -8.55 -11.31
N VAL A 103 -22.04 -7.41 -11.62
CA VAL A 103 -23.40 -7.41 -12.15
C VAL A 103 -23.31 -7.99 -13.55
N GLU A 104 -23.89 -9.17 -13.79
CA GLU A 104 -24.03 -9.68 -15.15
C GLU A 104 -24.87 -8.69 -15.94
N ALA A 105 -24.31 -8.18 -17.04
CA ALA A 105 -25.04 -7.30 -17.93
C ALA A 105 -26.14 -8.11 -18.62
N PHE A 106 -27.39 -7.71 -18.44
CA PHE A 106 -28.55 -8.23 -19.17
C PHE A 106 -28.50 -7.83 -20.64
#